data_AF-A0A672HPE9-F1
#
_entry.id   AF-A0A672HPE9-F1
#
_cell.length_a   1.000
_cell.length_b   1.000
_cell.length_c   1.000
_cell.angle_alpha   90.00
_cell.angle_beta   90.00
_cell.angle_gamma   90.00
#
_symmetry.space_group_name_H-M   'P 1'
#
loop_
_entity.id
_entity.type
_entity.pdbx_description
1 polymer ?
#
loop_
_entity_poly.entity_id
_entity_poly.type
_entity_poly.pdbx_seq_one_letter_code
_entity_poly.pdbx_strand_id
1 'polypeptide(L)'
;GLWAVANEGYFLRMLAPFSRRAVNASILCATLGAGLLVLGLLGCSGAVRGNKCLLLAFFSVLAAVFVANVASGVVVLAYPSLVVASATLREDYGSDPLATAVWNATMGQLACCGYSGFADFPGPLVPPPCCRSPHPHASLSLQGCSRAILRVLAQHANVVGGVTVGVGALEIAAMMVSMFLYCQLEKQAS
;
A
#
# COMPACT_ATOMS: atom_id res chain seq x y z
N GLY A 1 12.68 -5.35 -4.43
CA GLY A 1 12.55 -4.24 -5.40
C GLY A 1 13.60 -4.37 -6.47
N LEU A 2 14.80 -3.84 -6.24
CA LEU A 2 15.87 -3.77 -7.24
C LEU A 2 16.27 -5.13 -7.87
N TRP A 3 16.38 -6.20 -7.08
CA TRP A 3 16.73 -7.54 -7.60
C TRP A 3 15.70 -8.09 -8.61
N ALA A 4 14.42 -7.73 -8.46
CA ALA A 4 13.36 -8.13 -9.40
C ALA A 4 13.36 -7.32 -10.70
N VAL A 5 13.93 -6.10 -10.68
CA VAL A 5 14.07 -5.22 -11.86
C VAL A 5 15.41 -5.46 -12.57
N ALA A 6 16.50 -5.66 -11.83
CA ALA A 6 17.83 -5.82 -12.38
C ALA A 6 18.04 -7.17 -13.10
N ASN A 7 17.22 -8.18 -12.80
CA ASN A 7 17.33 -9.51 -13.41
C ASN A 7 16.14 -9.82 -14.33
N GLU A 8 15.81 -8.85 -15.21
CA GLU A 8 14.74 -8.91 -16.21
C GLU A 8 14.67 -10.26 -16.93
N GLY A 9 15.79 -10.82 -17.40
CA GLY A 9 15.78 -12.03 -18.24
C GLY A 9 15.35 -13.33 -17.53
N TYR A 10 15.68 -13.50 -16.25
CA TYR A 10 15.39 -14.72 -15.49
C TYR A 10 14.04 -14.63 -14.75
N PHE A 11 13.69 -13.44 -14.26
CA PHE A 11 12.41 -13.17 -13.61
C PHE A 11 11.24 -13.21 -14.62
N LEU A 12 11.42 -12.65 -15.83
CA LEU A 12 10.40 -12.67 -16.89
C LEU A 12 10.13 -14.08 -17.44
N ARG A 13 11.12 -14.98 -17.46
CA ARG A 13 10.92 -16.39 -17.88
C ARG A 13 10.16 -17.22 -16.86
N MET A 14 10.34 -16.93 -15.57
CA MET A 14 9.61 -17.63 -14.50
C MET A 14 8.17 -17.10 -14.33
N LEU A 15 7.91 -15.85 -14.75
CA LEU A 15 6.61 -15.17 -14.68
C LEU A 15 5.92 -14.98 -16.03
N ALA A 16 6.40 -15.65 -17.08
CA ALA A 16 5.81 -15.61 -18.42
C ALA A 16 4.28 -15.86 -18.47
N PRO A 17 3.64 -16.65 -17.55
CA PRO A 17 2.18 -16.74 -17.50
C PRO A 17 1.46 -15.65 -16.66
N PHE A 18 2.16 -14.72 -15.99
CA PHE A 18 1.62 -13.74 -15.02
C PHE A 18 1.88 -12.25 -15.37
N SER A 19 2.28 -11.99 -16.61
CA SER A 19 3.12 -10.87 -17.09
C SER A 19 2.70 -9.40 -16.83
N ARG A 20 1.46 -9.07 -16.44
CA ARG A 20 1.05 -7.66 -16.18
C ARG A 20 0.85 -7.30 -14.71
N ARG A 21 0.43 -8.24 -13.85
CA ARG A 21 0.13 -7.95 -12.44
C ARG A 21 1.38 -7.91 -11.57
N ALA A 22 2.38 -8.72 -11.90
CA ALA A 22 3.65 -8.78 -11.17
C ALA A 22 4.51 -7.51 -11.36
N VAL A 23 4.39 -6.86 -12.53
CA VAL A 23 5.18 -5.66 -12.88
C VAL A 23 4.74 -4.44 -12.07
N ASN A 24 3.44 -4.25 -11.86
CA ASN A 24 2.95 -3.10 -11.09
C ASN A 24 3.29 -3.23 -9.60
N ALA A 25 3.13 -4.43 -9.03
CA ALA A 25 3.49 -4.69 -7.65
C ALA A 25 5.01 -4.56 -7.41
N SER A 26 5.85 -4.96 -8.37
CA SER A 26 7.30 -4.82 -8.25
C SER A 26 7.75 -3.36 -8.31
N ILE A 27 7.12 -2.53 -9.14
CA ILE A 27 7.37 -1.09 -9.21
C ILE A 27 7.05 -0.41 -7.87
N LEU A 28 5.87 -0.67 -7.28
CA LEU A 28 5.49 -0.10 -5.97
C LEU A 28 6.47 -0.51 -4.85
N CYS A 29 6.84 -1.79 -4.81
CA CYS A 29 7.84 -2.27 -3.86
C CYS A 29 9.22 -1.65 -4.09
N ALA A 30 9.59 -1.32 -5.34
CA ALA A 30 10.85 -0.68 -5.66
C ALA A 30 10.87 0.79 -5.22
N THR A 31 9.81 1.55 -5.47
CA THR A 31 9.72 2.96 -5.08
C THR A 31 9.70 3.13 -3.55
N LEU A 32 8.89 2.32 -2.85
CA LEU A 32 8.88 2.31 -1.38
C LEU A 32 10.25 1.91 -0.80
N GLY A 33 10.86 0.86 -1.34
CA GLY A 33 12.19 0.42 -0.91
C GLY A 33 13.28 1.48 -1.14
N ALA A 34 13.24 2.18 -2.28
CA ALA A 34 14.18 3.27 -2.56
C ALA A 34 13.99 4.44 -1.59
N GLY A 35 12.75 4.81 -1.28
CA GLY A 35 12.46 5.85 -0.28
C GLY A 35 13.02 5.49 1.11
N LEU A 36 12.79 4.27 1.57
CA LEU A 36 13.34 3.78 2.85
C LEU A 36 14.87 3.79 2.87
N LEU A 37 15.53 3.45 1.76
CA LEU A 37 16.98 3.52 1.65
C LEU A 37 17.49 4.96 1.76
N VAL A 38 16.85 5.91 1.08
CA VAL A 38 17.22 7.34 1.16
C VAL A 38 17.06 7.85 2.59
N LEU A 39 15.95 7.52 3.25
CA LEU A 39 15.73 7.89 4.65
C LEU A 39 16.79 7.28 5.58
N GLY A 40 17.15 6.01 5.36
CA GLY A 40 18.23 5.36 6.10
C GLY A 40 19.58 6.02 5.89
N LEU A 41 19.92 6.42 4.65
CA LEU A 41 21.15 7.14 4.34
C LEU A 41 21.18 8.53 4.99
N LEU A 42 20.05 9.24 5.01
CA LEU A 42 19.93 10.54 5.68
C LEU A 42 20.14 10.41 7.19
N GLY A 43 19.47 9.45 7.83
CA GLY A 43 19.65 9.18 9.27
C GLY A 43 21.08 8.76 9.61
N CYS A 44 21.65 7.80 8.87
CA CYS A 44 23.00 7.31 9.10
C CYS A 44 24.05 8.40 8.85
N SER A 45 23.96 9.13 7.73
CA SER A 45 24.89 10.21 7.39
C SER A 45 24.76 11.38 8.36
N GLY A 46 23.55 11.71 8.81
CA GLY A 46 23.31 12.73 9.82
C GLY A 46 23.98 12.39 11.14
N ALA A 47 23.90 11.13 11.57
CA ALA A 47 24.53 10.65 12.79
C ALA A 47 26.07 10.62 12.70
N VAL A 48 26.63 10.05 11.63
CA VAL A 48 28.09 9.91 11.46
C VAL A 48 28.77 11.26 11.23
N ARG A 49 28.15 12.15 10.45
CA ARG A 49 28.74 13.47 10.14
C ARG A 49 28.46 14.53 11.19
N GLY A 50 27.67 14.21 12.23
CA GLY A 50 27.23 15.17 13.24
C GLY A 50 26.46 16.36 12.66
N ASN A 51 25.81 16.20 11.49
CA ASN A 51 25.14 17.30 10.82
C ASN A 51 23.70 17.45 11.33
N LYS A 52 23.49 18.46 12.16
CA LYS A 52 22.21 18.84 12.76
C LYS A 52 21.08 19.02 11.74
N CYS A 53 21.37 19.60 10.57
CA CYS A 53 20.37 19.84 9.54
C CYS A 53 19.85 18.54 8.91
N LEU A 54 20.75 17.58 8.63
CA LEU A 54 20.37 16.26 8.12
C LEU A 54 19.52 15.48 9.15
N LEU A 55 19.87 15.59 10.42
CA LEU A 55 19.18 14.91 11.51
C LEU A 55 17.78 15.49 11.75
N LEU A 56 17.63 16.82 11.65
CA LEU A 56 16.33 17.49 11.65
C LEU A 56 15.49 17.13 10.44
N ALA A 57 16.08 17.05 9.24
CA ALA A 57 15.37 16.63 8.04
C ALA A 57 14.87 15.18 8.15
N PHE A 58 15.67 14.27 8.70
CA PHE A 58 15.24 12.90 8.99
C PHE A 58 14.08 12.88 9.99
N PHE A 59 14.18 13.62 11.09
CA PHE A 59 13.12 13.74 12.09
C PHE A 59 11.82 14.30 11.49
N SER A 60 11.90 15.37 10.70
CA SER A 60 10.71 16.02 10.13
C SER A 60 9.98 15.11 9.14
N VAL A 61 10.70 14.34 8.33
CA VAL A 61 10.09 13.37 7.42
C VAL A 61 9.41 12.24 8.20
N LEU A 62 10.06 11.69 9.24
CA LEU A 62 9.42 10.66 10.08
C LEU A 62 8.18 11.18 10.81
N ALA A 63 8.23 12.41 11.34
CA ALA A 63 7.07 13.04 11.98
C ALA A 63 5.90 13.22 11.00
N ALA A 64 6.19 13.65 9.76
CA ALA A 64 5.17 13.78 8.72
C ALA A 64 4.54 12.43 8.35
N VAL A 65 5.35 11.37 8.23
CA VAL A 65 4.87 10.01 7.99
C VAL A 65 4.01 9.50 9.15
N PHE A 66 4.43 9.74 10.40
CA PHE A 66 3.64 9.35 11.58
C PHE A 66 2.27 10.03 11.61
N VAL A 67 2.22 11.35 11.35
CA VAL A 67 0.95 12.09 11.26
C VAL A 67 0.08 11.55 10.11
N ALA A 68 0.68 11.26 8.95
CA ALA A 68 -0.03 10.66 7.82
C ALA A 68 -0.58 9.26 8.15
N ASN A 69 0.17 8.43 8.88
CA ASN A 69 -0.25 7.11 9.34
C ASN A 69 -1.45 7.22 10.30
N VAL A 70 -1.39 8.14 11.26
CA VAL A 70 -2.51 8.38 12.20
C VAL A 70 -3.73 8.91 11.47
N ALA A 71 -3.57 9.90 10.59
CA ALA A 71 -4.67 10.44 9.79
C ALA A 71 -5.31 9.37 8.91
N SER A 72 -4.50 8.56 8.22
CA SER A 72 -4.97 7.43 7.41
C SER A 72 -5.73 6.41 8.25
N GLY A 73 -5.21 6.06 9.42
CA GLY A 73 -5.88 5.16 10.36
C GLY A 73 -7.25 5.69 10.81
N VAL A 74 -7.32 6.97 11.17
CA VAL A 74 -8.58 7.62 11.57
C VAL A 74 -9.58 7.63 10.41
N VAL A 75 -9.16 7.97 9.19
CA VAL A 75 -10.04 8.00 8.00
C VAL A 75 -10.57 6.61 7.67
N VAL A 76 -9.73 5.57 7.72
CA VAL A 76 -10.14 4.17 7.48
C VAL A 76 -11.16 3.69 8.52
N LEU A 77 -10.98 4.07 9.79
CA LEU A 77 -11.88 3.68 10.87
C LEU A 77 -13.19 4.47 10.87
N ALA A 78 -13.14 5.78 10.59
CA ALA A 78 -14.30 6.65 10.57
C ALA A 78 -15.15 6.47 9.30
N TYR A 79 -14.52 6.20 8.16
CA TYR A 79 -15.18 6.13 6.86
C TYR A 79 -14.72 4.93 6.02
N PRO A 80 -14.90 3.68 6.50
CA PRO A 80 -14.47 2.49 5.78
C PRO A 80 -15.17 2.37 4.42
N SER A 81 -16.43 2.81 4.33
CA SER A 81 -17.17 2.83 3.08
C SER A 81 -16.61 3.84 2.08
N LEU A 82 -16.24 5.06 2.51
CA LEU A 82 -15.66 6.07 1.61
C LEU A 82 -14.27 5.70 1.14
N VAL A 83 -13.38 5.14 1.97
CA VAL A 83 -12.01 4.79 1.54
C VAL A 83 -12.02 3.75 0.43
N VAL A 84 -12.88 2.74 0.58
CA VAL A 84 -13.00 1.65 -0.40
C VAL A 84 -13.84 2.10 -1.60
N ALA A 85 -14.76 3.06 -1.42
CA ALA A 85 -15.49 3.68 -2.52
C ALA A 85 -14.62 4.68 -3.32
N SER A 86 -13.73 5.44 -2.68
CA SER A 86 -12.81 6.41 -3.30
C SER A 86 -11.66 5.73 -4.03
N ALA A 87 -11.40 4.46 -3.76
CA ALA A 87 -10.64 3.58 -4.67
C ALA A 87 -11.48 3.22 -5.92
N THR A 88 -12.28 4.17 -6.41
CA THR A 88 -13.41 4.01 -7.33
C THR A 88 -13.10 3.10 -8.50
N LEU A 89 -13.70 1.93 -8.49
CA LEU A 89 -13.91 1.07 -9.68
C LEU A 89 -14.61 1.78 -10.83
N ARG A 90 -15.27 2.92 -10.63
CA ARG A 90 -16.26 3.41 -11.60
C ARG A 90 -15.67 4.27 -12.72
N GLU A 91 -14.62 5.04 -12.43
CA GLU A 91 -13.97 5.94 -13.39
C GLU A 91 -12.61 5.38 -13.88
N ASP A 92 -11.83 4.76 -12.98
CA ASP A 92 -10.47 4.33 -13.27
C ASP A 92 -10.37 2.88 -13.77
N TYR A 93 -11.42 2.08 -13.59
CA TYR A 93 -11.42 0.69 -14.06
C TYR A 93 -11.59 0.62 -15.58
N GLY A 94 -10.57 0.11 -16.27
CA GLY A 94 -10.46 0.13 -17.72
C GLY A 94 -9.62 1.31 -18.25
N SER A 95 -9.59 2.43 -17.51
CA SER A 95 -8.79 3.62 -17.85
C SER A 95 -7.36 3.50 -17.34
N ASP A 96 -7.19 3.12 -16.07
CA ASP A 96 -5.88 2.97 -15.44
C ASP A 96 -5.49 1.48 -15.32
N PRO A 97 -4.33 1.06 -15.88
CA PRO A 97 -3.91 -0.33 -15.85
C PRO A 97 -3.56 -0.84 -14.43
N LEU A 98 -3.10 0.03 -13.53
CA LEU A 98 -2.85 -0.27 -12.12
C LEU A 98 -4.17 -0.47 -11.38
N ALA A 99 -5.12 0.46 -11.50
CA ALA A 99 -6.43 0.35 -10.85
C ALA A 99 -7.17 -0.92 -11.33
N THR A 100 -7.15 -1.17 -12.63
CA THR A 100 -7.74 -2.37 -13.25
C THR A 100 -7.09 -3.66 -12.76
N ALA A 101 -5.76 -3.67 -12.60
CA ALA A 101 -5.03 -4.84 -12.11
C ALA A 101 -5.35 -5.13 -10.64
N VAL A 102 -5.35 -4.11 -9.79
CA VAL A 102 -5.68 -4.21 -8.36
C VAL A 102 -7.10 -4.75 -8.19
N TRP A 103 -8.08 -4.16 -8.88
CA TRP A 103 -9.47 -4.60 -8.78
C TRP A 103 -9.70 -6.01 -9.33
N ASN A 104 -9.06 -6.40 -10.44
CA ASN A 104 -9.12 -7.78 -10.93
C ASN A 104 -8.55 -8.78 -9.92
N ALA A 105 -7.46 -8.42 -9.23
CA ALA A 105 -6.87 -9.26 -8.20
C ALA A 105 -7.78 -9.37 -6.97
N THR A 106 -8.31 -8.25 -6.48
CA THR A 106 -9.22 -8.22 -5.34
C THR A 106 -10.48 -9.04 -5.61
N MET A 107 -11.14 -8.83 -6.76
CA MET A 107 -12.33 -9.60 -7.16
C MET A 107 -12.03 -11.10 -7.26
N GLY A 108 -10.88 -11.47 -7.83
CA GLY A 108 -10.45 -12.87 -7.94
C GLY A 108 -10.11 -13.52 -6.59
N GLN A 109 -9.42 -12.82 -5.69
CA GLN A 109 -9.00 -13.36 -4.40
C GLN A 109 -10.14 -13.43 -3.39
N LEU A 110 -10.99 -12.40 -3.34
CA LEU A 110 -12.09 -12.32 -2.38
C LEU A 110 -13.39 -12.93 -2.93
N ALA A 111 -13.36 -13.44 -4.17
CA ALA A 111 -14.51 -14.05 -4.85
C ALA A 111 -15.75 -13.14 -4.83
N CYS A 112 -15.54 -11.84 -5.08
CA CYS A 112 -16.55 -10.78 -5.06
C CYS A 112 -16.55 -10.02 -6.38
N CYS A 113 -17.61 -9.27 -6.68
CA CYS A 113 -17.71 -8.51 -7.93
C CYS A 113 -18.21 -7.09 -7.68
N GLY A 114 -17.47 -6.12 -8.18
CA GLY A 114 -17.72 -4.70 -7.94
C GLY A 114 -17.60 -4.32 -6.46
N TYR A 115 -17.78 -3.04 -6.15
CA TYR A 115 -17.68 -2.53 -4.80
C TYR A 115 -18.95 -2.85 -3.99
N SER A 116 -20.10 -2.37 -4.47
CA SER A 116 -21.45 -2.66 -4.02
C SER A 116 -22.01 -3.91 -4.68
N GLY A 117 -21.58 -4.19 -5.91
CA GLY A 117 -22.03 -5.33 -6.70
C GLY A 117 -21.72 -5.17 -8.19
N PHE A 118 -22.19 -6.10 -9.00
CA PHE A 118 -21.95 -6.09 -10.46
C PHE A 118 -22.49 -4.83 -11.17
N ALA A 119 -23.49 -4.15 -10.60
CA ALA A 119 -24.09 -2.94 -11.16
C ALA A 119 -23.16 -1.71 -11.14
N ASP A 120 -21.98 -1.82 -10.52
CA ASP A 120 -20.98 -0.75 -10.49
C ASP A 120 -20.25 -0.57 -11.83
N PHE A 121 -20.30 -1.57 -12.72
CA PHE A 121 -19.64 -1.51 -14.03
C PHE A 121 -20.57 -0.92 -15.10
N PRO A 122 -20.15 0.10 -15.86
CA PRO A 122 -20.94 0.66 -16.94
C PRO A 122 -20.91 -0.28 -18.15
N GLY A 123 -21.96 -1.06 -18.36
CA GLY A 123 -22.18 -1.81 -19.60
C GLY A 123 -22.75 -3.22 -19.42
N PRO A 124 -23.07 -3.91 -20.53
CA PRO A 124 -23.61 -5.27 -20.50
C PRO A 124 -22.56 -6.35 -20.20
N LEU A 125 -21.26 -6.02 -20.31
CA LEU A 125 -20.15 -6.94 -20.02
C LEU A 125 -19.55 -6.64 -18.64
N VAL A 126 -19.68 -7.60 -17.73
CA VAL A 126 -18.94 -7.62 -16.47
C VAL A 126 -17.50 -8.13 -16.69
N PRO A 127 -16.53 -7.71 -15.87
CA PRO A 127 -15.14 -8.13 -16.04
C PRO A 127 -14.95 -9.65 -15.90
N PRO A 128 -13.93 -10.24 -16.57
CA PRO A 128 -13.66 -11.68 -16.51
C PRO A 128 -13.60 -12.32 -15.11
N PRO A 129 -12.97 -11.72 -14.06
CA PRO A 129 -12.95 -12.35 -12.74
C PRO A 129 -14.33 -12.39 -12.05
N CYS A 130 -15.31 -11.61 -12.52
CA CYS A 130 -16.69 -11.71 -12.05
C CYS A 130 -17.46 -12.88 -12.69
N CYS A 131 -16.98 -13.43 -13.80
CA CYS A 131 -17.63 -14.52 -14.53
C CYS A 131 -17.16 -15.87 -14.02
N ARG A 132 -18.02 -16.60 -13.29
CA ARG A 132 -17.72 -17.94 -12.77
C ARG A 132 -18.34 -19.10 -13.57
N SER A 133 -19.14 -18.80 -14.59
CA SER A 133 -19.84 -19.82 -15.41
C SER A 133 -19.88 -19.39 -16.89
N PRO A 134 -19.83 -20.33 -17.86
CA PRO A 134 -19.85 -20.02 -19.29
C PRO A 134 -21.23 -19.58 -19.82
N HIS A 135 -22.21 -19.38 -18.94
CA HIS A 135 -23.54 -18.91 -19.30
C HIS A 135 -23.70 -17.41 -19.00
N PRO A 136 -24.15 -16.59 -19.97
CA PRO A 136 -24.25 -15.13 -19.85
C PRO A 136 -25.32 -14.62 -18.87
N HIS A 137 -26.06 -15.52 -18.20
CA HIS A 137 -27.17 -15.18 -17.30
C HIS A 137 -27.14 -15.88 -15.93
N ALA A 138 -26.03 -16.54 -15.56
CA ALA A 138 -25.83 -17.02 -14.20
C ALA A 138 -25.39 -15.86 -13.28
N SER A 139 -26.25 -14.86 -13.16
CA SER A 139 -26.15 -13.71 -12.26
C SER A 139 -26.41 -14.16 -10.81
N LEU A 140 -25.63 -15.13 -10.32
CA LEU A 140 -25.84 -15.69 -8.99
C LEU A 140 -25.10 -14.84 -7.97
N SER A 141 -25.76 -13.75 -7.54
CA SER A 141 -25.57 -13.11 -6.24
C SER A 141 -24.12 -12.98 -5.76
N LEU A 142 -23.22 -12.44 -6.59
CA LEU A 142 -21.90 -12.08 -6.09
C LEU A 142 -22.04 -10.87 -5.18
N GLN A 143 -21.79 -11.12 -3.90
CA GLN A 143 -21.70 -10.10 -2.86
C GLN A 143 -20.66 -9.05 -3.27
N GLY A 144 -20.98 -7.77 -3.08
CA GLY A 144 -20.03 -6.68 -3.33
C GLY A 144 -18.74 -6.85 -2.50
N CYS A 145 -17.61 -6.45 -3.07
CA CYS A 145 -16.31 -6.57 -2.43
C CYS A 145 -16.20 -5.76 -1.14
N SER A 146 -16.99 -4.70 -0.95
CA SER A 146 -17.06 -3.93 0.31
C SER A 146 -17.23 -4.84 1.54
N ARG A 147 -18.21 -5.73 1.51
CA ARG A 147 -18.47 -6.65 2.63
C ARG A 147 -17.41 -7.74 2.74
N ALA A 148 -16.88 -8.23 1.62
CA ALA A 148 -15.83 -9.25 1.64
C ALA A 148 -14.52 -8.68 2.23
N ILE A 149 -14.13 -7.47 1.83
CA ILE A 149 -12.97 -6.75 2.35
C ILE A 149 -13.13 -6.52 3.86
N LEU A 150 -14.30 -6.05 4.31
CA LEU A 150 -14.55 -5.86 5.74
C LEU A 150 -14.47 -7.17 6.53
N ARG A 151 -14.96 -8.29 5.99
CA ARG A 151 -14.82 -9.60 6.64
C ARG A 151 -13.36 -10.02 6.74
N VAL A 152 -12.58 -9.87 5.68
CA VAL A 152 -11.15 -10.21 5.66
C VAL A 152 -10.38 -9.31 6.63
N LEU A 153 -10.66 -8.01 6.63
CA LEU A 153 -10.08 -7.07 7.58
C LEU A 153 -10.43 -7.44 9.03
N ALA A 154 -11.68 -7.78 9.32
CA ALA A 154 -12.09 -8.21 10.66
C ALA A 154 -11.42 -9.52 11.07
N GLN A 155 -11.30 -10.47 10.15
CA GLN A 155 -10.69 -11.78 10.41
C GLN A 155 -9.18 -11.68 10.64
N HIS A 156 -8.49 -10.76 9.97
CA HIS A 156 -7.05 -10.55 10.09
C HIS A 156 -6.67 -9.25 10.81
N ALA A 157 -7.63 -8.63 11.53
CA ALA A 157 -7.45 -7.35 12.20
C ALA A 157 -6.26 -7.36 13.15
N ASN A 158 -6.06 -8.48 13.86
CA ASN A 158 -4.96 -8.63 14.80
C ASN A 158 -3.59 -8.54 14.12
N VAL A 159 -3.44 -9.16 12.94
CA VAL A 159 -2.17 -9.15 12.19
C VAL A 159 -1.93 -7.75 11.61
N VAL A 160 -2.94 -7.17 10.95
CA VAL A 160 -2.82 -5.84 10.34
C VAL A 160 -2.55 -4.78 11.40
N GLY A 161 -3.34 -4.79 12.49
CA GLY A 161 -3.17 -3.88 13.62
C GLY A 161 -1.81 -4.03 14.28
N GLY A 162 -1.33 -5.26 14.48
CA GLY A 162 0.00 -5.54 15.03
C GLY A 162 1.13 -4.96 14.18
N VAL A 163 1.05 -5.11 12.85
CA VAL A 163 2.03 -4.51 11.92
C VAL A 163 2.00 -2.98 12.01
N THR A 164 0.81 -2.37 11.98
CA THR A 164 0.67 -0.90 12.06
C THR A 164 1.21 -0.34 13.37
N VAL A 165 0.88 -0.95 14.51
CA VAL A 165 1.39 -0.54 15.83
C VAL A 165 2.91 -0.73 15.90
N GLY A 166 3.43 -1.84 15.37
CA GLY A 166 4.87 -2.10 15.33
C GLY A 166 5.64 -1.07 14.52
N VAL A 167 5.13 -0.70 13.34
CA VAL A 167 5.72 0.36 12.50
C VAL A 167 5.69 1.71 13.23
N GLY A 168 4.55 2.08 13.82
CA GLY A 168 4.45 3.32 14.59
C GLY A 168 5.40 3.38 15.78
N ALA A 169 5.60 2.26 16.49
CA ALA A 169 6.56 2.19 17.58
C ALA A 169 8.01 2.37 17.09
N LEU A 170 8.37 1.78 15.95
CA LEU A 170 9.68 1.97 15.32
C LEU A 170 9.91 3.41 14.87
N GLU A 171 8.90 4.06 14.29
CA GLU A 171 8.96 5.48 13.92
C GLU A 171 9.21 6.37 15.14
N ILE A 172 8.47 6.16 16.23
CA ILE A 172 8.65 6.91 17.49
C ILE A 172 10.05 6.69 18.06
N ALA A 173 10.53 5.44 18.10
CA ALA A 173 11.88 5.13 18.57
C ALA A 173 12.96 5.84 17.74
N ALA A 174 12.82 5.85 16.41
CA ALA A 174 13.75 6.55 15.52
C ALA A 174 13.72 8.06 15.72
N MET A 175 12.53 8.65 15.92
CA MET A 175 12.38 10.07 16.24
C MET A 175 13.05 10.43 17.57
N MET A 176 12.87 9.61 18.61
CA MET A 176 13.49 9.78 19.92
C MET A 176 15.02 9.75 19.84
N VAL A 177 15.58 8.77 19.11
CA VAL A 177 17.03 8.65 18.91
C VAL A 177 17.57 9.85 18.13
N SER A 178 16.86 10.28 17.08
CA SER A 178 17.24 11.46 16.28
C SER A 178 17.31 12.73 17.15
N MET A 179 16.27 12.96 17.97
CA MET A 179 16.22 14.13 18.85
C MET A 179 17.30 14.07 19.95
N PHE A 180 17.52 12.90 20.55
CA PHE A 180 18.59 12.72 21.52
C PHE A 180 19.96 13.07 20.92
N LEU A 181 20.24 12.56 19.73
CA LEU A 181 21.51 12.82 19.05
C LEU A 181 21.65 14.30 18.65
N TYR A 182 20.55 14.94 18.24
CA TYR A 182 20.53 16.38 17.97
C TYR A 182 20.93 17.18 19.21
N CYS A 183 20.31 16.90 20.37
CA CYS A 183 20.63 17.58 21.63
C CYS A 183 22.08 17.36 22.07
N GLN A 184 22.66 16.18 21.82
CA GLN A 184 24.08 15.93 22.11
C GLN A 184 24.98 16.78 21.22
N LEU A 185 24.71 16.86 19.92
CA LEU A 185 25.45 17.70 18.97
C LEU A 185 25.30 19.19 19.27
N GLU A 186 24.16 19.60 19.83
CA GLU A 186 23.94 20.98 20.27
C GLU A 186 24.81 21.35 21.47
N LYS A 187 24.87 20.47 22.47
CA LYS A 187 25.72 20.66 23.65
C LYS A 187 27.21 20.71 23.33
N GLN A 188 27.68 19.93 22.35
CA GLN A 188 29.09 19.94 21.93
C GLN A 188 29.49 21.22 21.19
N ALA A 189 28.52 22.00 20.69
CA ALA A 189 28.76 23.23 19.93
C ALA A 189 28.61 24.51 20.77
N SER A 190 28.20 24.40 22.03
CA SER A 190 28.10 25.50 23.01
C SER A 190 29.26 25.43 24.00
#